data_AF-A0A924MHJ0-F1
#
_entry.id   AF-A0A924MHJ0-F1
#
_cell.length_a   1.000
_cell.length_b   1.000
_cell.length_c   1.000
_cell.angle_alpha   90.00
_cell.angle_beta   90.00
_cell.angle_gamma   90.00
#
_symmetry.space_group_name_H-M   'P 1'
#
loop_
_entity.id
_entity.type
_entity.pdbx_description
1 polymer ?
#
loop_
_entity_poly.entity_id
_entity_poly.type
_entity_poly.pdbx_seq_one_letter_code
_entity_poly.pdbx_strand_id
1 'polypeptide(L)'
;MKRNINLMELSKDHHQVLLLIWKIKQGINNQTPVNKIVNYMVHFSKAALKPYFKEEENDVLIFLDDDDQLKKRTLLEHQEILKKVEGLIG
;
A
#
# COMPACT_ATOMS: atom_id res chain seq x y z
N MET A 1 10.92 -22.66 14.02
CA MET A 1 11.44 -21.43 13.39
C MET A 1 11.07 -20.24 14.26
N LYS A 2 12.05 -19.56 14.87
CA LYS A 2 11.79 -18.27 15.54
C LYS A 2 11.52 -17.23 14.45
N ARG A 3 10.36 -16.56 14.49
CA ARG A 3 10.05 -15.44 13.58
C ARG A 3 11.12 -14.37 13.76
N ASN A 4 11.77 -13.96 12.67
CA ASN A 4 12.73 -12.86 12.67
C ASN A 4 11.97 -11.57 13.03
N ILE A 5 12.41 -10.87 14.08
CA ILE A 5 11.73 -9.68 14.62
C ILE A 5 11.61 -8.58 13.56
N ASN A 6 12.61 -8.46 12.67
CA ASN A 6 12.62 -7.48 11.59
C ASN A 6 11.52 -7.75 10.54
N LEU A 7 11.18 -9.01 10.28
CA LEU A 7 10.04 -9.36 9.39
C LEU A 7 8.68 -9.12 10.06
N MET A 8 8.66 -8.98 11.39
CA MET A 8 7.43 -8.74 12.15
C MET A 8 6.98 -7.27 12.05
N GLU A 9 7.91 -6.34 11.86
CA GLU A 9 7.59 -4.93 11.56
C GLU A 9 7.06 -4.78 10.13
N LEU A 10 7.68 -5.45 9.15
CA LEU A 10 7.16 -5.52 7.77
C LEU A 10 5.74 -6.08 7.68
N SER A 11 5.42 -7.05 8.54
CA SER A 11 4.06 -7.59 8.66
C SER A 11 3.07 -6.57 9.24
N LYS A 12 3.50 -5.67 10.13
CA LYS A 12 2.65 -4.62 10.71
C LYS A 12 2.32 -3.54 9.68
N ASP A 13 3.24 -3.18 8.80
CA ASP A 13 2.97 -2.14 7.81
C ASP A 13 2.03 -2.59 6.68
N HIS A 14 2.03 -3.89 6.35
CA HIS A 14 0.94 -4.50 5.57
C HIS A 14 -0.46 -4.29 6.20
N HIS A 15 -0.57 -4.05 7.51
CA HIS A 15 -1.85 -3.73 8.13
C HIS A 15 -2.39 -2.38 7.68
N GLN A 16 -1.55 -1.45 7.23
CA GLN A 16 -2.01 -0.13 6.79
C GLN A 16 -2.85 -0.24 5.50
N VAL A 17 -2.43 -1.06 4.55
CA VAL A 17 -3.21 -1.34 3.33
C VAL A 17 -4.52 -2.05 3.66
N LEU A 18 -4.48 -3.01 4.59
CA LEU A 18 -5.70 -3.68 5.08
C LEU A 18 -6.65 -2.70 5.78
N LEU A 19 -6.12 -1.75 6.53
CA LEU A 19 -6.89 -0.69 7.18
C LEU A 19 -7.56 0.23 6.16
N LEU A 20 -6.87 0.58 5.07
CA LEU A 20 -7.46 1.34 3.96
C LEU A 20 -8.66 0.58 3.36
N ILE A 21 -8.50 -0.69 3.01
CA ILE A 21 -9.59 -1.51 2.46
C ILE A 21 -10.75 -1.60 3.44
N TRP A 22 -10.46 -1.79 4.73
CA TRP A 22 -11.48 -1.81 5.77
C TRP A 22 -12.24 -0.47 5.87
N LYS A 23 -11.54 0.67 5.84
CA LYS A 23 -12.17 2.01 5.85
C LYS A 23 -13.03 2.26 4.61
N ILE A 24 -12.60 1.82 3.43
CA ILE A 24 -13.40 1.90 2.20
C ILE A 24 -14.68 1.09 2.36
N LYS A 25 -14.59 -0.17 2.81
CA LYS A 25 -15.76 -1.03 3.07
C LYS A 25 -16.72 -0.43 4.09
N GLN A 26 -16.19 0.14 5.17
CA GLN A 26 -16.99 0.85 6.18
C GLN A 26 -17.68 2.08 5.60
N GLY A 27 -16.97 2.88 4.79
CA GLY A 27 -17.55 4.02 4.09
C GLY A 27 -18.73 3.62 3.20
N ILE A 28 -18.57 2.54 2.42
CA ILE A 28 -19.62 1.98 1.55
C ILE A 28 -20.82 1.52 2.40
N ASN A 29 -20.59 0.72 3.45
CA ASN A 29 -21.64 0.21 4.31
C ASN A 29 -22.42 1.32 5.02
N ASN A 30 -21.74 2.41 5.37
CA ASN A 30 -22.34 3.59 6.00
C ASN A 30 -22.94 4.58 4.99
N GLN A 31 -23.05 4.21 3.71
CA GLN A 31 -23.54 5.08 2.63
C GLN A 31 -22.83 6.44 2.60
N THR A 32 -21.54 6.44 2.94
CA THR A 32 -20.71 7.65 2.90
C THR A 32 -20.65 8.15 1.47
N PRO A 33 -20.84 9.47 1.23
CA PRO A 33 -20.70 10.04 -0.11
C PRO A 33 -19.40 9.61 -0.79
N VAL A 34 -19.51 9.15 -2.04
CA VAL A 34 -18.38 8.58 -2.80
C VAL A 34 -17.19 9.53 -2.84
N ASN A 35 -17.44 10.83 -3.00
CA ASN A 35 -16.39 11.86 -2.99
C ASN A 35 -15.59 11.89 -1.68
N LYS A 36 -16.21 11.64 -0.52
CA LYS A 36 -15.50 11.56 0.77
C LYS A 36 -14.62 10.32 0.85
N ILE A 37 -15.09 9.19 0.32
CA ILE A 37 -14.31 7.95 0.26
C ILE A 37 -13.08 8.14 -0.66
N VAL A 38 -13.29 8.74 -1.84
CA VAL A 38 -12.21 9.06 -2.79
C VAL A 38 -11.19 10.02 -2.16
N ASN A 39 -11.65 11.11 -1.54
CA ASN A 39 -10.75 12.06 -0.86
C ASN A 39 -9.92 11.38 0.23
N TYR A 40 -10.53 10.48 1.00
CA TYR A 40 -9.81 9.68 1.99
C TYR A 40 -8.77 8.76 1.35
N MET A 41 -9.12 8.05 0.26
CA MET A 41 -8.17 7.19 -0.46
C MET A 41 -6.98 7.96 -1.01
N VAL A 42 -7.22 9.13 -1.60
CA VAL A 42 -6.17 10.01 -2.14
C VAL A 42 -5.27 10.53 -1.03
N HIS A 43 -5.85 10.96 0.09
CA HIS A 43 -5.10 11.41 1.25
C HIS A 43 -4.24 10.28 1.84
N PHE A 44 -4.83 9.11 2.07
CA PHE A 44 -4.16 7.94 2.62
C PHE A 44 -3.00 7.48 1.71
N SER A 45 -3.22 7.48 0.39
CA SER A 45 -2.18 7.11 -0.57
C SER A 45 -0.94 8.00 -0.44
N LYS A 46 -1.13 9.32 -0.31
CA LYS A 46 -0.03 10.27 -0.12
C LYS A 46 0.63 10.16 1.26
N ALA A 47 -0.16 9.96 2.31
CA ALA A 47 0.31 10.01 3.69
C ALA A 47 0.97 8.70 4.17
N ALA A 48 0.53 7.55 3.65
CA ALA A 48 0.91 6.23 4.15
C ALA A 48 1.41 5.29 3.05
N LEU A 49 0.64 5.13 1.96
CA LEU A 49 0.92 4.11 0.96
C LEU A 49 2.21 4.37 0.18
N LYS A 50 2.40 5.61 -0.29
CA LYS A 50 3.60 6.00 -1.05
C LYS A 50 4.88 5.98 -0.19
N PRO A 51 4.88 6.49 1.06
CA PRO A 51 6.01 6.30 1.97
C PRO A 51 6.34 4.83 2.21
N TYR A 52 5.34 3.98 2.46
CA TYR A 52 5.53 2.56 2.72
C TYR A 52 6.17 1.83 1.52
N PHE A 53 5.65 2.05 0.30
CA PHE A 53 6.25 1.48 -0.90
C PHE A 53 7.71 1.90 -1.05
N LYS A 54 8.01 3.17 -0.80
CA LYS A 54 9.38 3.67 -0.88
C LYS A 54 10.29 3.02 0.17
N GLU A 55 9.80 2.79 1.37
CA GLU A 55 10.55 2.08 2.43
C GLU A 55 10.81 0.63 2.01
N GLU A 56 9.79 -0.11 1.59
CA GLU A 56 9.94 -1.49 1.13
C GLU A 56 10.91 -1.60 -0.06
N GLU A 57 10.84 -0.66 -1.01
CA GLU A 57 11.73 -0.58 -2.17
C GLU A 57 13.20 -0.33 -1.78
N ASN A 58 13.45 0.55 -0.81
CA ASN A 58 14.81 0.95 -0.42
C ASN A 58 15.42 0.07 0.67
N ASP A 59 14.61 -0.56 1.51
CA ASP A 59 15.09 -1.25 2.72
C ASP A 59 14.86 -2.76 2.65
N VAL A 60 14.00 -3.26 1.77
CA VAL A 60 13.71 -4.70 1.65
C VAL A 60 14.08 -5.23 0.27
N LEU A 61 13.55 -4.62 -0.78
CA LEU A 61 13.76 -5.09 -2.15
C LEU A 61 15.23 -4.96 -2.60
N ILE A 62 16.04 -4.15 -1.91
CA ILE A 62 17.49 -4.05 -2.13
C ILE A 62 18.23 -5.36 -1.88
N PHE A 63 17.67 -6.27 -1.06
CA PHE A 63 18.29 -7.57 -0.76
C PHE A 63 17.99 -8.63 -1.82
N LEU A 64 17.11 -8.31 -2.79
CA LEU A 64 16.78 -9.19 -3.91
C LEU A 64 17.55 -8.75 -5.15
N ASP A 65 18.00 -9.74 -5.94
CA ASP A 65 18.66 -9.49 -7.22
C ASP A 65 17.75 -8.71 -8.18
N ASP A 66 18.34 -7.91 -9.06
CA ASP A 66 17.57 -7.11 -10.01
C ASP A 66 16.81 -7.96 -11.03
N ASP A 67 17.24 -9.20 -11.27
CA ASP A 67 16.52 -10.15 -12.14
C ASP A 67 15.42 -10.95 -11.41
N ASP A 68 15.33 -10.81 -10.08
CA ASP A 68 14.34 -11.51 -9.26
C ASP A 68 12.91 -11.17 -9.70
N GLN A 69 12.13 -12.21 -10.00
CA GLN A 69 10.78 -12.05 -10.54
C GLN A 69 9.81 -11.45 -9.51
N LEU A 70 9.99 -11.73 -8.21
CA LEU A 70 9.16 -11.18 -7.15
C LEU A 70 9.46 -9.69 -6.97
N LYS A 71 10.74 -9.29 -6.95
CA LYS A 71 11.14 -7.88 -6.91
C LYS A 71 10.48 -7.07 -8.03
N LYS A 72 10.63 -7.53 -9.28
CA LYS A 72 10.04 -6.87 -10.46
C LYS A 72 8.52 -6.78 -10.35
N ARG A 73 7.87 -7.86 -9.91
CA ARG A 73 6.42 -7.90 -9.74
C ARG A 73 5.96 -6.90 -8.68
N THR A 74 6.60 -6.87 -7.51
CA THR A 74 6.24 -5.95 -6.42
C THR A 74 6.36 -4.49 -6.87
N LEU A 75 7.45 -4.12 -7.54
CA LEU A 75 7.65 -2.77 -8.09
C LEU A 75 6.55 -2.38 -9.08
N LEU A 76 6.17 -3.29 -9.98
CA LEU A 76 5.06 -3.07 -10.91
C LEU A 76 3.73 -2.90 -10.19
N GLU A 77 3.44 -3.74 -9.19
CA GLU A 77 2.22 -3.67 -8.39
C GLU A 77 2.13 -2.34 -7.62
N HIS A 78 3.23 -1.84 -7.04
CA HIS A 78 3.28 -0.53 -6.39
C HIS A 78 2.90 0.60 -7.35
N GLN A 79 3.49 0.61 -8.55
CA GLN A 79 3.20 1.61 -9.57
C GLN A 79 1.74 1.58 -10.02
N GLU A 80 1.20 0.38 -10.28
CA GLU A 80 -0.18 0.22 -10.74
C GLU A 80 -1.20 0.64 -9.68
N ILE A 81 -0.93 0.36 -8.39
CA ILE A 81 -1.78 0.83 -7.29
C ILE A 81 -1.79 2.36 -7.20
N LEU A 82 -0.62 3.01 -7.28
CA LEU A 82 -0.54 4.47 -7.23
C LEU A 82 -1.28 5.12 -8.41
N LYS A 83 -1.09 4.62 -9.64
CA LYS A 83 -1.82 5.11 -10.82
C LYS A 83 -3.33 4.99 -10.66
N LYS A 84 -3.82 3.87 -10.12
CA LYS A 84 -5.26 3.68 -9.87
C LYS A 84 -5.81 4.72 -8.91
N VAL A 85 -5.07 5.08 -7.85
CA VAL A 85 -5.51 6.11 -6.91
C VAL A 85 -5.46 7.50 -7.54
N GLU A 86 -4.43 7.81 -8.33
CA GLU A 86 -4.31 9.09 -9.04
C GLU A 86 -5.44 9.29 -10.07
N GLY A 87 -5.86 8.21 -10.75
CA GLY A 87 -6.99 8.22 -11.67
C GLY A 87 -8.34 8.52 -11.02
N LEU A 88 -8.46 8.49 -9.68
CA LEU A 88 -9.69 8.88 -8.97
C LEU A 88 -9.85 10.40 -8.82
N ILE A 89 -8.81 11.17 -9.16
CA ILE A 89 -8.79 12.63 -9.05
C ILE A 89 -9.29 13.30 -10.35
N GLY A 90 -9.48 12.51 -11.42
CA GLY A 90 -9.90 12.96 -12.76
C GLY A 90 -11.41 13.03 -12.96
#